data_AF-Q9RC84-F1
#
_entry.id   AF-Q9RC84-F1
#
_cell.length_a   1.000
_cell.length_b   1.000
_cell.length_c   1.000
_cell.angle_alpha   90.00
_cell.angle_beta   90.00
_cell.angle_gamma   90.00
#
_symmetry.space_group_name_H-M   'P 1'
#
loop_
_entity.id
_entity.type
_entity.pdbx_description
1 polymer ?
#
loop_
_entity_poly.entity_id
_entity_poly.type
_entity_poly.pdbx_seq_one_letter_code
_entity_poly.pdbx_strand_id
1 'polypeptide(L)'
;MPEQIAHQEVANSLNEWYGAILKRDKWTATQLRKEIEDSLPYMTKNQNILLYFNLIESRHKLLMEEYDDSGKILGNIETIKALEQVTDEVIQYYYYFFSGVYEFYQKKYIQAIRFYRQAEAIIDKIPDEIEVAEFHYQLAMAYYRIDQHFFSINHAEQALQLFKCQQGYVEKEIYCEMIIGANKLDMRNYTECEKHYQNALRKSIQAEFTFSES
;
A
#
# COMPACT_ATOMS: atom_id res chain seq x y z
N MET A 1 -6.46 -35.42 -14.36
CA MET A 1 -5.62 -34.22 -14.62
C MET A 1 -6.16 -33.13 -13.71
N PRO A 2 -5.31 -32.33 -13.04
CA PRO A 2 -5.80 -31.18 -12.29
C PRO A 2 -6.63 -30.28 -13.21
N GLU A 3 -7.75 -29.80 -12.69
CA GLU A 3 -8.71 -28.98 -13.42
C GLU A 3 -8.10 -27.61 -13.71
N GLN A 4 -8.34 -27.08 -14.91
CA GLN A 4 -7.78 -25.79 -15.32
C GLN A 4 -8.51 -24.66 -14.59
N ILE A 5 -7.75 -23.77 -13.96
CA ILE A 5 -8.29 -22.67 -13.14
C ILE A 5 -8.43 -21.41 -14.01
N ALA A 6 -9.56 -20.72 -13.90
CA ALA A 6 -9.75 -19.46 -14.61
C ALA A 6 -8.85 -18.37 -14.01
N HIS A 7 -8.20 -17.55 -14.86
CA HIS A 7 -7.33 -16.47 -14.37
C HIS A 7 -8.09 -15.43 -13.54
N GLN A 8 -9.41 -15.30 -13.73
CA GLN A 8 -10.26 -14.45 -12.91
C GLN A 8 -10.36 -14.94 -11.46
N GLU A 9 -10.35 -16.26 -11.24
CA GLU A 9 -10.37 -16.84 -9.88
C GLU A 9 -9.07 -16.52 -9.17
N VAL A 10 -7.93 -16.70 -9.85
CA VAL A 10 -6.61 -16.30 -9.31
C VAL A 10 -6.55 -14.80 -9.06
N ALA A 11 -7.09 -13.97 -9.95
CA ALA A 11 -7.15 -12.52 -9.76
C ALA A 11 -7.94 -12.12 -8.50
N ASN A 12 -9.05 -12.82 -8.20
CA ASN A 12 -9.81 -12.58 -6.98
C ASN A 12 -8.99 -12.95 -5.73
N SER A 13 -8.31 -14.10 -5.75
CA SER A 13 -7.42 -14.50 -4.64
C SER A 13 -6.25 -13.52 -4.45
N LEU A 14 -5.70 -12.95 -5.52
CA LEU A 14 -4.69 -11.89 -5.44
C LEU A 14 -5.22 -10.64 -4.72
N ASN A 15 -6.47 -10.25 -4.96
CA ASN A 15 -7.08 -9.11 -4.27
C ASN A 15 -7.34 -9.41 -2.79
N GLU A 16 -7.74 -10.63 -2.44
CA GLU A 16 -7.89 -11.06 -1.04
C GLU A 16 -6.54 -11.07 -0.32
N TRP A 17 -5.49 -11.59 -0.98
CA TRP A 17 -4.13 -11.57 -0.45
C TRP A 17 -3.65 -10.13 -0.22
N TYR A 18 -3.91 -9.24 -1.16
CA TYR A 18 -3.57 -7.83 -1.00
C TYR A 18 -4.32 -7.16 0.16
N GLY A 19 -5.61 -7.46 0.32
CA GLY A 19 -6.38 -7.00 1.48
C GLY A 19 -5.80 -7.45 2.82
N ALA A 20 -5.30 -8.69 2.92
CA ALA A 20 -4.60 -9.17 4.12
C ALA A 20 -3.29 -8.41 4.36
N ILE A 21 -2.54 -8.09 3.30
CA ILE A 21 -1.32 -7.29 3.37
C ILE A 21 -1.61 -5.87 3.89
N LEU A 22 -2.66 -5.22 3.40
CA LEU A 22 -3.05 -3.87 3.83
C LEU A 22 -3.43 -3.81 5.31
N LYS A 23 -4.07 -4.88 5.81
CA LYS A 23 -4.40 -5.08 7.23
C LYS A 23 -3.22 -5.56 8.09
N ARG A 24 -2.03 -5.71 7.49
CA ARG A 24 -0.80 -6.23 8.13
C ARG A 24 -0.97 -7.61 8.77
N ASP A 25 -1.95 -8.40 8.32
CA ASP A 25 -2.16 -9.76 8.81
C ASP A 25 -1.15 -10.71 8.16
N LYS A 26 0.05 -10.80 8.77
CA LYS A 26 1.16 -11.62 8.27
C LYS A 26 0.78 -13.10 8.14
N TRP A 27 -0.07 -13.61 9.04
CA TRP A 27 -0.45 -15.02 9.04
C TRP A 27 -1.36 -15.33 7.85
N THR A 28 -2.46 -14.59 7.71
CA THR A 28 -3.41 -14.78 6.59
C THR A 28 -2.73 -14.51 5.26
N ALA A 29 -1.91 -13.46 5.17
CA ALA A 29 -1.18 -13.15 3.95
C ALA A 29 -0.22 -14.28 3.53
N THR A 30 0.43 -14.95 4.49
CA THR A 30 1.31 -16.10 4.19
C THR A 30 0.52 -17.32 3.71
N GLN A 31 -0.66 -17.58 4.28
CA GLN A 31 -1.51 -18.70 3.83
C GLN A 31 -2.03 -18.46 2.40
N LEU A 32 -2.64 -17.30 2.15
CA LEU A 32 -3.18 -16.95 0.83
C LEU A 32 -2.10 -16.97 -0.25
N ARG A 33 -0.89 -16.47 0.04
CA ARG A 33 0.25 -16.56 -0.87
C ARG A 33 0.49 -18.00 -1.33
N LYS A 34 0.54 -18.94 -0.38
CA LYS A 34 0.85 -20.35 -0.68
C LYS A 34 -0.24 -20.98 -1.54
N GLU A 35 -1.51 -20.73 -1.22
CA GLU A 35 -2.64 -21.22 -2.01
C GLU A 35 -2.61 -20.69 -3.45
N ILE A 36 -2.28 -19.40 -3.62
CA ILE A 36 -2.14 -18.77 -4.93
C ILE A 36 -0.97 -19.40 -5.69
N GLU A 37 0.18 -19.56 -5.06
CA GLU A 37 1.38 -20.18 -5.65
C GLU A 37 1.09 -21.61 -6.15
N ASP A 38 0.34 -22.40 -5.36
CA ASP A 38 -0.09 -23.75 -5.74
C ASP A 38 -1.10 -23.75 -6.91
N SER A 39 -1.88 -22.67 -7.08
CA SER A 39 -2.85 -22.50 -8.17
C SER A 39 -2.25 -22.01 -9.50
N LEU A 40 -1.14 -21.26 -9.45
CA LEU A 40 -0.53 -20.61 -10.61
C LEU A 40 -0.22 -21.58 -11.77
N PRO A 41 0.32 -22.79 -11.56
CA PRO A 41 0.62 -23.73 -12.65
C PRO A 41 -0.62 -24.19 -13.44
N TYR A 42 -1.80 -24.11 -12.83
CA TYR A 42 -3.06 -24.59 -13.40
C TYR A 42 -3.92 -23.45 -13.98
N MET A 43 -3.48 -22.21 -13.80
CA MET A 43 -4.19 -21.03 -14.31
C MET A 43 -4.17 -20.98 -15.85
N THR A 44 -5.30 -20.62 -16.45
CA THR A 44 -5.34 -20.15 -17.85
C THR A 44 -4.31 -19.03 -18.07
N LYS A 45 -3.49 -19.14 -19.12
CA LYS A 45 -2.37 -18.21 -19.35
C LYS A 45 -2.85 -16.76 -19.43
N ASN A 46 -2.33 -15.92 -18.55
CA ASN A 46 -2.54 -14.47 -18.57
C ASN A 46 -1.30 -13.78 -17.97
N GLN A 47 -0.57 -13.04 -18.80
CA GLN A 47 0.67 -12.37 -18.38
C GLN A 47 0.43 -11.22 -17.38
N ASN A 48 -0.68 -10.48 -17.52
CA ASN A 48 -1.01 -9.39 -16.59
C ASN A 48 -1.25 -9.93 -15.18
N ILE A 49 -1.89 -11.09 -15.04
CA ILE A 49 -2.11 -11.71 -13.73
C ILE A 49 -0.79 -12.21 -13.12
N LEU A 50 0.12 -12.79 -13.91
CA LEU A 50 1.45 -13.17 -13.43
C LEU A 50 2.27 -11.95 -12.99
N LEU A 51 2.17 -10.84 -13.72
CA LEU A 51 2.83 -9.59 -13.36
C LEU A 51 2.22 -8.99 -12.09
N TYR A 52 0.89 -9.01 -11.96
CA TYR A 52 0.19 -8.57 -10.76
C TYR A 52 0.58 -9.42 -9.54
N PHE A 53 0.66 -10.75 -9.67
CA PHE A 53 1.19 -11.64 -8.63
C PHE A 53 2.58 -11.19 -8.15
N ASN A 54 3.52 -10.94 -9.07
CA ASN A 54 4.87 -10.50 -8.70
C ASN A 54 4.87 -9.13 -7.98
N LEU A 55 3.97 -8.22 -8.36
CA LEU A 55 3.79 -6.94 -7.68
C LEU A 55 3.31 -7.13 -6.24
N ILE A 56 2.26 -7.94 -6.04
CA ILE A 56 1.75 -8.25 -4.69
C ILE A 56 2.80 -9.01 -3.87
N GLU A 57 3.55 -9.93 -4.47
CA GLU A 57 4.65 -10.64 -3.81
C GLU A 57 5.73 -9.67 -3.34
N SER A 58 6.11 -8.68 -4.15
CA SER A 58 7.03 -7.62 -3.70
C SER A 58 6.48 -6.88 -2.47
N ARG A 59 5.18 -6.56 -2.48
CA ARG A 59 4.54 -5.88 -1.36
C ARG A 59 4.44 -6.76 -0.10
N HIS A 60 4.22 -8.06 -0.28
CA HIS A 60 4.26 -9.06 0.79
C HIS A 60 5.65 -9.16 1.40
N LYS A 61 6.71 -9.21 0.57
CA LYS A 61 8.10 -9.18 1.04
C LYS A 61 8.40 -7.95 1.88
N LEU A 62 7.87 -6.78 1.52
CA LEU A 62 7.96 -5.57 2.35
C LEU A 62 7.24 -5.72 3.71
N LEU A 63 6.06 -6.34 3.75
CA LEU A 63 5.35 -6.63 5.00
C LEU A 63 6.15 -7.57 5.91
N MET A 64 6.84 -8.54 5.31
CA MET A 64 7.70 -9.50 6.00
C MET A 64 9.10 -8.96 6.31
N GLU A 65 9.38 -7.68 5.97
CA GLU A 65 10.67 -7.02 6.18
C GLU A 65 11.83 -7.66 5.37
N GLU A 66 11.49 -8.37 4.30
CA GLU A 66 12.41 -9.01 3.35
C GLU A 66 12.74 -8.05 2.20
N TYR A 67 13.36 -6.92 2.54
CA TYR A 67 13.52 -5.79 1.62
C TYR A 67 14.35 -6.13 0.36
N ASP A 68 15.42 -6.90 0.50
CA ASP A 68 16.28 -7.27 -0.64
C ASP A 68 15.53 -8.09 -1.70
N ASP A 69 14.62 -8.96 -1.27
CA ASP A 69 13.82 -9.78 -2.18
C ASP A 69 12.75 -8.95 -2.89
N SER A 70 12.10 -8.02 -2.18
CA SER A 70 11.20 -7.03 -2.80
C SER A 70 11.92 -6.24 -3.90
N GLY A 71 13.15 -5.77 -3.62
CA GLY A 71 13.96 -5.04 -4.59
C GLY A 71 14.32 -5.85 -5.83
N LYS A 72 14.70 -7.13 -5.67
CA LYS A 72 14.98 -8.04 -6.80
C LYS A 72 13.76 -8.23 -7.69
N ILE A 73 12.58 -8.43 -7.08
CA ILE A 73 11.33 -8.63 -7.82
C ILE A 73 11.00 -7.37 -8.65
N LEU A 74 11.06 -6.19 -8.03
CA LEU A 74 10.78 -4.93 -8.72
C LEU A 74 11.77 -4.64 -9.86
N GLY A 75 13.06 -4.94 -9.66
CA GLY A 75 14.08 -4.80 -10.71
C GLY A 75 13.86 -5.74 -11.90
N ASN A 76 13.39 -6.97 -11.64
CA ASN A 76 13.02 -7.91 -12.70
C ASN A 76 11.81 -7.38 -13.49
N ILE A 77 10.80 -6.83 -12.81
CA ILE A 77 9.64 -6.22 -13.46
C ILE A 77 10.03 -5.00 -14.29
N GLU A 78 10.91 -4.13 -13.78
CA GLU A 78 11.41 -2.98 -14.52
C GLU A 78 12.05 -3.41 -15.85
N THR A 79 12.85 -4.48 -15.79
CA THR A 79 13.47 -5.07 -16.99
C THR A 79 12.42 -5.58 -17.97
N ILE A 80 11.39 -6.29 -17.48
CA ILE A 80 10.27 -6.77 -18.30
C ILE A 80 9.53 -5.60 -18.95
N LYS A 81 9.19 -4.56 -18.20
CA LYS A 81 8.52 -3.35 -18.71
C LYS A 81 9.38 -2.58 -19.72
N ALA A 82 10.70 -2.62 -19.59
CA ALA A 82 11.60 -2.02 -20.58
C ALA A 82 11.63 -2.83 -21.90
N LEU A 83 11.37 -4.14 -21.82
CA LEU A 83 11.34 -5.05 -22.97
C LEU A 83 9.94 -5.19 -23.59
N GLU A 84 8.88 -5.06 -22.78
CA GLU A 84 7.48 -5.23 -23.14
C GLU A 84 6.73 -3.93 -22.85
N GLN A 85 6.03 -3.37 -23.84
CA GLN A 85 5.15 -2.21 -23.64
C GLN A 85 3.94 -2.63 -22.79
N VAL A 86 4.11 -2.77 -21.47
CA VAL A 86 3.01 -2.99 -20.53
C VAL A 86 2.03 -1.83 -20.72
N THR A 87 0.90 -2.07 -21.34
CA THR A 87 -0.12 -1.04 -21.68
C THR A 87 -1.20 -0.91 -20.61
N ASP A 88 -1.23 -1.84 -19.66
CA ASP A 88 -2.23 -1.84 -18.59
C ASP A 88 -1.90 -0.77 -17.54
N GLU A 89 -2.75 0.27 -17.49
CA GLU A 89 -2.60 1.42 -16.61
C GLU A 89 -2.63 1.01 -15.12
N VAL A 90 -3.43 0.01 -14.74
CA VAL A 90 -3.55 -0.46 -13.36
C VAL A 90 -2.28 -1.19 -12.92
N ILE A 91 -1.71 -2.03 -13.79
CA ILE A 91 -0.43 -2.68 -13.53
C ILE A 91 0.71 -1.66 -13.42
N GLN A 92 0.71 -0.64 -14.29
CA GLN A 92 1.69 0.44 -14.20
C GLN A 92 1.56 1.23 -12.89
N TYR A 93 0.34 1.54 -12.46
CA TYR A 93 0.06 2.17 -11.18
C TYR A 93 0.69 1.37 -10.03
N TYR A 94 0.37 0.07 -9.91
CA TYR A 94 0.88 -0.77 -8.83
C TYR A 94 2.41 -0.91 -8.86
N TYR A 95 3.00 -1.00 -10.06
CA TYR A 95 4.46 -0.98 -10.20
C TYR A 95 5.07 0.30 -9.62
N TYR A 96 4.58 1.47 -10.02
CA TYR A 96 5.10 2.73 -9.50
C TYR A 96 4.82 2.88 -8.01
N PHE A 97 3.61 2.55 -7.57
CA PHE A 97 3.24 2.67 -6.17
C PHE A 97 4.10 1.80 -5.26
N PHE A 98 4.25 0.51 -5.57
CA PHE A 98 5.06 -0.41 -4.77
C PHE A 98 6.55 -0.11 -4.85
N SER A 99 7.04 0.39 -5.99
CA SER A 99 8.41 0.92 -6.08
C SER A 99 8.60 2.11 -5.15
N GLY A 100 7.61 3.01 -5.06
CA GLY A 100 7.62 4.11 -4.09
C GLY A 100 7.68 3.62 -2.64
N VAL A 101 6.85 2.64 -2.29
CA VAL A 101 6.86 2.04 -0.95
C VAL A 101 8.20 1.35 -0.63
N TYR A 102 8.77 0.61 -1.58
CA TYR A 102 10.10 0.01 -1.43
C TYR A 102 11.16 1.08 -1.16
N GLU A 103 11.24 2.13 -1.98
CA GLU A 103 12.21 3.21 -1.80
C GLU A 103 12.01 3.97 -0.48
N PHE A 104 10.77 4.08 -0.01
CA PHE A 104 10.45 4.66 1.30
C PHE A 104 11.06 3.82 2.44
N TYR A 105 10.92 2.49 2.40
CA TYR A 105 11.55 1.58 3.37
C TYR A 105 13.08 1.64 3.31
N GLN A 106 13.65 1.86 2.12
CA GLN A 106 15.08 2.13 1.92
C GLN A 106 15.52 3.53 2.39
N LYS A 107 14.61 4.32 2.98
CA LYS A 107 14.82 5.70 3.44
C LYS A 107 15.20 6.67 2.32
N LYS A 108 14.94 6.33 1.07
CA LYS A 108 15.19 7.16 -0.12
C LYS A 108 13.93 7.97 -0.45
N TYR A 109 13.55 8.86 0.46
CA TYR A 109 12.25 9.56 0.42
C TYR A 109 12.00 10.36 -0.87
N ILE A 110 13.03 11.02 -1.41
CA ILE A 110 12.90 11.76 -2.68
C ILE A 110 12.61 10.81 -3.85
N GLN A 111 13.24 9.64 -3.88
CA GLN A 111 12.98 8.64 -4.91
C GLN A 111 11.59 8.00 -4.74
N ALA A 112 11.18 7.74 -3.50
CA ALA A 112 9.82 7.30 -3.19
C ALA A 112 8.76 8.27 -3.73
N ILE A 113 8.92 9.58 -3.46
CA ILE A 113 8.01 10.62 -3.96
C ILE A 113 7.99 10.67 -5.50
N ARG A 114 9.14 10.49 -6.17
CA ARG A 114 9.17 10.45 -7.65
C ARG A 114 8.30 9.32 -8.19
N PHE A 115 8.41 8.13 -7.61
CA PHE A 115 7.56 7.00 -7.97
C PHE A 115 6.10 7.24 -7.63
N TYR A 116 5.79 7.77 -6.44
CA TYR A 116 4.42 8.11 -6.09
C TYR A 116 3.78 9.12 -7.04
N ARG A 117 4.52 10.12 -7.53
CA ARG A 117 3.98 11.06 -8.53
C ARG A 117 3.70 10.40 -9.88
N GLN A 118 4.45 9.36 -10.25
CA GLN A 118 4.13 8.58 -11.44
C GLN A 118 2.87 7.72 -11.25
N ALA A 119 2.68 7.15 -10.06
CA ALA A 119 1.44 6.45 -9.70
C ALA A 119 0.24 7.42 -9.63
N GLU A 120 0.41 8.60 -9.04
CA GLU A 120 -0.61 9.65 -8.93
C GLU A 120 -1.19 10.04 -10.30
N ALA A 121 -0.35 10.11 -11.33
CA ALA A 121 -0.78 10.44 -12.69
C ALA A 121 -1.77 9.41 -13.30
N ILE A 122 -1.89 8.23 -12.68
CA ILE A 122 -2.74 7.12 -13.13
C ILE A 122 -3.85 6.82 -12.10
N ILE A 123 -3.89 7.55 -10.97
CA ILE A 123 -4.77 7.20 -9.84
C ILE A 123 -6.25 7.22 -10.17
N ASP A 124 -6.67 8.07 -11.13
CA ASP A 124 -8.06 8.15 -11.62
C ASP A 124 -8.55 6.85 -12.28
N LYS A 125 -7.64 5.91 -12.57
CA LYS A 125 -7.93 4.58 -13.13
C LYS A 125 -8.18 3.53 -12.07
N ILE A 126 -7.93 3.85 -10.79
CA ILE A 126 -8.06 2.93 -9.66
C ILE A 126 -9.46 3.08 -9.06
N PRO A 127 -10.35 2.09 -9.24
CA PRO A 127 -11.73 2.19 -8.75
C PRO A 127 -11.87 1.90 -7.25
N ASP A 128 -10.86 1.29 -6.64
CA ASP A 128 -10.89 0.93 -5.22
C ASP A 128 -10.48 2.12 -4.34
N GLU A 129 -11.46 2.67 -3.63
CA GLU A 129 -11.25 3.79 -2.70
C GLU A 129 -10.28 3.45 -1.56
N ILE A 130 -10.19 2.19 -1.14
CA ILE A 130 -9.23 1.76 -0.11
C ILE A 130 -7.81 1.87 -0.64
N GLU A 131 -7.59 1.50 -1.90
CA GLU A 131 -6.28 1.62 -2.54
C GLU A 131 -5.89 3.09 -2.71
N VAL A 132 -6.83 3.94 -3.12
CA VAL A 132 -6.61 5.40 -3.20
C VAL A 132 -6.29 5.99 -1.81
N ALA A 133 -6.93 5.49 -0.75
CA ALA A 133 -6.63 5.90 0.62
C ALA A 133 -5.22 5.49 1.04
N GLU A 134 -4.80 4.25 0.73
CA GLU A 134 -3.46 3.76 1.04
C GLU A 134 -2.40 4.54 0.26
N PHE A 135 -2.65 4.88 -1.01
CA PHE A 135 -1.77 5.74 -1.80
C PHE A 135 -1.52 7.08 -1.10
N HIS A 136 -2.60 7.78 -0.75
CA HIS A 136 -2.50 9.09 -0.09
C HIS A 136 -1.82 8.97 1.28
N TYR A 137 -2.06 7.91 2.04
CA TYR A 137 -1.39 7.66 3.31
C TYR A 137 0.13 7.51 3.13
N GLN A 138 0.58 6.68 2.19
CA GLN A 138 2.01 6.47 1.92
C GLN A 138 2.70 7.74 1.42
N LEU A 139 2.03 8.50 0.54
CA LEU A 139 2.55 9.76 0.03
C LEU A 139 2.63 10.84 1.14
N ALA A 140 1.63 10.89 2.02
CA ALA A 140 1.65 11.75 3.20
C ALA A 140 2.86 11.45 4.09
N MET A 141 3.09 10.17 4.41
CA MET A 141 4.27 9.74 5.15
C MET A 141 5.56 10.20 4.47
N ALA A 142 5.69 10.03 3.16
CA ALA A 142 6.88 10.43 2.43
C ALA A 142 7.14 11.95 2.47
N TYR A 143 6.10 12.76 2.30
CA TYR A 143 6.22 14.22 2.44
C TYR A 143 6.54 14.65 3.88
N TYR A 144 5.96 13.98 4.89
CA TYR A 144 6.31 14.24 6.29
C TYR A 144 7.80 14.01 6.55
N ARG A 145 8.38 12.93 6.00
CA ARG A 145 9.81 12.59 6.19
C ARG A 145 10.79 13.60 5.58
N ILE A 146 10.33 14.54 4.76
CA ILE A 146 11.14 15.59 4.15
C ILE A 146 10.64 17.01 4.50
N ASP A 147 9.92 17.13 5.63
CA ASP A 147 9.41 18.40 6.18
C ASP A 147 8.49 19.19 5.23
N GLN A 148 7.87 18.50 4.27
CA GLN A 148 6.88 19.08 3.36
C GLN A 148 5.48 19.04 3.98
N HIS A 149 5.34 19.73 5.12
CA HIS A 149 4.19 19.55 6.01
C HIS A 149 2.82 19.83 5.37
N PHE A 150 2.71 20.85 4.53
CA PHE A 150 1.44 21.16 3.86
C PHE A 150 0.98 20.06 2.91
N PHE A 151 1.91 19.49 2.12
CA PHE A 151 1.63 18.36 1.24
C PHE A 151 1.30 17.09 2.04
N SER A 152 2.05 16.85 3.12
CA SER A 152 1.77 15.73 4.02
C SER A 152 0.38 15.82 4.63
N ILE A 153 -0.02 16.97 5.17
CA ILE A 153 -1.34 17.16 5.77
C ILE A 153 -2.44 16.96 4.73
N ASN A 154 -2.31 17.55 3.54
CA ASN A 154 -3.32 17.43 2.49
C ASN A 154 -3.60 15.97 2.12
N HIS A 155 -2.56 15.17 1.87
CA HIS A 155 -2.74 13.76 1.57
C HIS A 155 -3.19 12.94 2.78
N ALA A 156 -2.73 13.25 4.00
CA ALA A 156 -3.21 12.57 5.20
C ALA A 156 -4.71 12.83 5.46
N GLU A 157 -5.20 14.03 5.18
CA GLU A 157 -6.62 14.38 5.28
C GLU A 157 -7.46 13.63 4.23
N GLN A 158 -6.97 13.51 2.99
CA GLN A 158 -7.62 12.69 1.94
C GLN A 158 -7.71 11.22 2.35
N ALA A 159 -6.59 10.62 2.79
CA ALA A 159 -6.56 9.24 3.27
C ALA A 159 -7.53 9.03 4.46
N LEU A 160 -7.52 9.95 5.43
CA LEU A 160 -8.39 9.90 6.59
C LEU A 160 -9.88 9.93 6.22
N GLN A 161 -10.27 10.75 5.24
CA GLN A 161 -11.66 10.83 4.78
C GLN A 161 -12.10 9.51 4.14
N LEU A 162 -11.26 8.91 3.29
CA LEU A 162 -11.57 7.64 2.64
C LEU A 162 -11.62 6.48 3.65
N PHE A 163 -10.64 6.35 4.55
CA PHE A 163 -10.64 5.29 5.56
C PHE A 163 -11.83 5.36 6.51
N LYS A 164 -12.30 6.57 6.86
CA LYS A 164 -13.51 6.76 7.69
C LYS A 164 -14.78 6.18 7.08
N CYS A 165 -14.82 6.02 5.75
CA CYS A 165 -15.96 5.43 5.05
C CYS A 165 -15.91 3.90 4.98
N GLN A 166 -14.81 3.27 5.43
CA GLN A 166 -14.55 1.84 5.20
C GLN A 166 -14.49 1.05 6.51
N GLN A 167 -15.26 -0.03 6.61
CA GLN A 167 -15.23 -0.89 7.79
C GLN A 167 -13.92 -1.69 7.86
N GLY A 168 -13.36 -1.83 9.07
CA GLY A 168 -12.15 -2.61 9.31
C GLY A 168 -10.82 -1.86 9.09
N TYR A 169 -10.86 -0.55 8.85
CA TYR A 169 -9.67 0.30 8.64
C TYR A 169 -9.45 1.35 9.75
N VAL A 170 -10.01 1.11 10.95
CA VAL A 170 -9.88 2.03 12.09
C VAL A 170 -8.41 2.28 12.46
N GLU A 171 -7.54 1.28 12.32
CA GLU A 171 -6.10 1.44 12.55
C GLU A 171 -5.49 2.48 11.59
N LYS A 172 -5.86 2.45 10.31
CA LYS A 172 -5.40 3.42 9.30
C LYS A 172 -5.95 4.81 9.57
N GLU A 173 -7.18 4.93 10.07
CA GLU A 173 -7.71 6.22 10.53
C GLU A 173 -6.86 6.81 11.67
N ILE A 174 -6.49 5.98 12.66
CA ILE A 174 -5.63 6.37 13.78
C ILE A 174 -4.28 6.86 13.25
N TYR A 175 -3.65 6.13 12.33
CA TYR A 175 -2.37 6.53 11.74
C TYR A 175 -2.46 7.84 10.97
N CYS A 176 -3.55 8.09 10.23
CA CYS A 176 -3.74 9.37 9.54
C CYS A 176 -3.90 10.53 10.53
N GLU A 177 -4.69 10.36 11.61
CA GLU A 177 -4.81 11.37 12.68
C GLU A 177 -3.44 11.63 13.34
N MET A 178 -2.62 10.59 13.56
CA MET A 178 -1.26 10.73 14.10
C MET A 178 -0.33 11.50 13.16
N ILE A 179 -0.35 11.23 11.85
CA ILE A 179 0.47 11.96 10.87
C ILE A 179 0.07 13.44 10.83
N ILE A 180 -1.23 13.74 10.85
CA ILE A 180 -1.70 15.14 10.86
C ILE A 180 -1.25 15.80 12.17
N GLY A 181 -1.46 15.16 13.32
CA GLY A 181 -1.01 15.65 14.62
C GLY A 181 0.49 15.96 14.65
N ALA A 182 1.32 15.07 14.13
CA ALA A 182 2.77 15.23 14.05
C ALA A 182 3.17 16.43 13.17
N ASN A 183 2.55 16.59 12.00
CA ASN A 183 2.78 17.77 11.17
C ASN A 183 2.37 19.08 11.88
N LYS A 184 1.23 19.09 12.57
CA LYS A 184 0.78 20.27 13.33
C LYS A 184 1.74 20.60 14.48
N LEU A 185 2.30 19.58 15.13
CA LEU A 185 3.32 19.74 16.17
C LEU A 185 4.58 20.44 15.62
N ASP A 186 5.12 19.96 14.51
CA ASP A 186 6.32 20.52 13.87
C ASP A 186 6.09 21.96 13.40
N MET A 187 4.87 22.27 12.95
CA MET A 187 4.41 23.61 12.63
C MET A 187 4.06 24.49 13.84
N ARG A 188 4.25 23.98 15.08
CA ARG A 188 3.93 24.65 16.35
C ARG A 188 2.46 25.00 16.55
N ASN A 189 1.56 24.32 15.84
CA ASN A 189 0.12 24.42 16.04
C ASN A 189 -0.33 23.40 17.09
N TYR A 190 -0.01 23.70 18.36
CA TYR A 190 -0.21 22.77 19.47
C TYR A 190 -1.69 22.44 19.72
N THR A 191 -2.60 23.39 19.51
CA THR A 191 -4.04 23.17 19.71
C THR A 191 -4.62 22.15 18.72
N GLU A 192 -4.32 22.27 17.42
CA GLU A 192 -4.79 21.27 16.45
C GLU A 192 -4.05 19.94 16.61
N CYS A 193 -2.75 19.97 16.94
CA CYS A 193 -1.99 18.76 17.27
C CYS A 193 -2.68 17.94 18.36
N GLU A 194 -3.00 18.59 19.50
CA GLU A 194 -3.64 17.91 20.64
C GLU A 194 -4.98 17.29 20.25
N LYS A 195 -5.81 18.00 19.50
CA LYS A 195 -7.11 17.51 19.00
C LYS A 195 -6.97 16.24 18.16
N HIS A 196 -6.01 16.21 17.24
CA HIS A 196 -5.77 15.02 16.41
C HIS A 196 -5.27 13.82 17.23
N TYR A 197 -4.33 14.04 18.17
CA TYR A 197 -3.87 12.97 19.05
C TYR A 197 -4.96 12.46 20.01
N GLN A 198 -5.82 13.34 20.52
CA GLN A 198 -6.97 12.93 21.32
C GLN A 198 -7.97 12.11 20.51
N ASN A 199 -8.19 12.45 19.23
CA ASN A 199 -9.01 11.64 18.33
C ASN A 199 -8.41 10.26 18.08
N ALA A 200 -7.11 10.18 17.80
CA ALA A 200 -6.38 8.93 17.63
C ALA A 200 -6.48 8.05 18.88
N LEU A 201 -6.23 8.61 20.06
CA LEU A 201 -6.32 7.91 21.34
C LEU A 201 -7.74 7.38 21.60
N ARG A 202 -8.75 8.22 21.42
CA ARG A 202 -10.16 7.83 21.61
C ARG A 202 -10.54 6.67 20.69
N LYS A 203 -10.13 6.71 19.42
CA LYS A 203 -10.39 5.62 18.46
C LYS A 203 -9.64 4.34 18.84
N SER A 204 -8.38 4.44 19.27
CA SER A 204 -7.59 3.29 19.73
C SER A 204 -8.26 2.57 20.90
N ILE A 205 -8.77 3.32 21.87
CA ILE A 205 -9.48 2.76 23.04
C ILE A 205 -10.79 2.08 22.60
N GLN A 206 -11.55 2.71 21.71
CA GLN A 206 -12.83 2.15 21.21
C GLN A 206 -12.65 0.87 20.40
N ALA A 207 -11.55 0.74 19.67
CA ALA A 207 -11.25 -0.42 18.85
C ALA A 207 -10.47 -1.51 19.60
N GLU A 208 -10.26 -1.37 20.91
CA GLU A 208 -9.51 -2.31 21.76
C GLU A 208 -8.08 -2.59 21.24
N PHE A 209 -7.52 -1.67 20.44
CA PHE A 209 -6.12 -1.77 20.03
C PHE A 209 -5.23 -1.50 21.23
N THR A 210 -4.62 -2.55 21.79
CA THR A 210 -3.36 -2.42 22.52
C THR A 210 -2.29 -2.11 21.50
N PHE A 211 -1.63 -0.95 21.59
CA PHE A 211 -0.47 -0.63 20.77
C PHE A 211 0.55 -1.77 20.89
N SER A 212 0.55 -2.68 19.91
CA SER A 212 1.70 -3.53 19.66
C SER A 212 2.63 -2.69 18.83
N GLU A 213 3.65 -2.12 19.47
CA GLU A 213 4.84 -1.68 18.75
C GLU A 213 5.31 -2.87 17.88
N SER A 214 5.24 -2.69 16.56
CA SER A 214 5.93 -3.52 15.58
C SER A 214 7.05 -2.69 14.97
#